data_AF-A0A8S3FUF6-F1
#
_entry.id   AF-A0A8S3FUF6-F1
#
_cell.length_a   1.000
_cell.length_b   1.000
_cell.length_c   1.000
_cell.angle_alpha   90.00
_cell.angle_beta   90.00
_cell.angle_gamma   90.00
#
_symmetry.space_group_name_H-M   'P 1'
#
loop_
_entity.id
_entity.type
_entity.pdbx_description
1 polymer ?
#
loop_
_entity_poly.entity_id
_entity_poly.type
_entity_poly.pdbx_seq_one_letter_code
_entity_poly.pdbx_strand_id
1 'polypeptide(L)'
;MIETSLAQATKLYNDVDLHVYVHDAYGKNFMKKCNLSPDAYIQMALQLAHYRDSGRFHLTYEASMTRLFRDGRTETVRSCSIESTEWVKAMDDPTVSKSERVKLLRLACDYHQQQYRDAMTGKGIDRHLFCLYVLSKYLEIDSPFLQQVLHEPWKLSTSQ
;
A
#
# COMPACT_ATOMS: atom_id res chain seq x y z
N MET A 1 31.59 21.81 10.13
CA MET A 1 30.40 21.03 10.56
C MET A 1 29.11 21.64 10.02
N ILE A 2 28.76 22.89 10.36
CA ILE A 2 27.49 23.52 9.91
C ILE A 2 27.41 23.62 8.37
N GLU A 3 28.46 24.11 7.71
CA GLU A 3 28.51 24.23 6.24
C GLU A 3 28.37 22.87 5.54
N THR A 4 29.01 21.84 6.08
CA THR A 4 28.93 20.47 5.57
C THR A 4 27.50 19.91 5.70
N SER A 5 26.86 20.09 6.86
CA SER A 5 25.47 19.67 7.08
C SER A 5 24.50 20.43 6.17
N LEU A 6 24.71 21.74 5.97
CA LEU A 6 23.90 22.55 5.07
C LEU A 6 24.04 22.09 3.61
N ALA A 7 25.27 21.79 3.15
CA ALA A 7 25.51 21.28 1.82
C ALA A 7 24.82 19.92 1.58
N GLN A 8 24.87 19.02 2.57
CA GLN A 8 24.16 17.74 2.52
C GLN A 8 22.64 17.92 2.49
N ALA A 9 22.09 18.76 3.36
CA ALA A 9 20.65 19.04 3.41
C ALA A 9 20.15 19.67 2.10
N THR A 10 20.91 20.61 1.52
CA THR A 10 20.59 21.25 0.25
C THR A 10 20.57 20.24 -0.89
N LYS A 11 21.54 19.31 -0.93
CA LYS A 11 21.55 18.24 -1.92
C LYS A 11 20.32 17.33 -1.82
N LEU A 12 19.93 16.94 -0.60
CA LEU A 12 18.76 16.09 -0.37
C LEU A 12 17.46 16.82 -0.73
N TYR A 13 17.34 18.10 -0.35
CA TYR A 13 16.18 18.93 -0.66
C TYR A 13 15.97 19.07 -2.18
N ASN A 14 17.06 19.27 -2.93
CA ASN A 14 16.98 19.41 -4.39
C ASN A 14 16.68 18.10 -5.14
N ASP A 15 16.71 16.95 -4.46
CA ASP A 15 16.41 15.63 -5.03
C ASP A 15 14.96 15.18 -4.75
N VAL A 16 14.14 16.04 -4.11
CA VAL A 16 12.73 15.78 -3.85
C VAL A 16 11.86 16.43 -4.92
N ASP A 17 11.07 15.61 -5.62
CA ASP A 17 9.96 16.07 -6.46
C ASP A 17 8.64 15.96 -5.66
N LEU A 18 7.94 17.09 -5.52
CA LEU A 18 6.69 17.18 -4.75
C LEU A 18 5.58 17.74 -5.64
N HIS A 19 4.54 16.93 -5.81
CA HIS A 19 3.30 17.35 -6.46
C HIS A 19 2.13 17.31 -5.46
N VAL A 20 1.47 18.45 -5.28
CA VAL A 20 0.24 18.56 -4.46
C VAL A 20 -0.94 18.68 -5.41
N TYR A 21 -1.80 17.66 -5.41
CA TYR A 21 -2.99 17.62 -6.24
C TYR A 21 -4.26 17.73 -5.40
N VAL A 22 -5.09 18.74 -5.69
CA VAL A 22 -6.41 18.91 -5.09
C VAL A 22 -7.45 18.30 -6.02
N HIS A 23 -8.06 17.21 -5.59
CA HIS A 23 -9.15 16.57 -6.33
C HIS A 23 -10.51 17.11 -5.89
N ASP A 24 -11.16 17.91 -6.72
CA ASP A 24 -12.44 18.59 -6.44
C ASP A 24 -13.63 18.04 -7.23
N ALA A 25 -13.42 17.10 -8.15
CA ALA A 25 -14.47 16.52 -8.98
C ALA A 25 -15.51 15.71 -8.17
N TYR A 26 -15.07 15.03 -7.10
CA TYR A 26 -15.92 14.32 -6.15
C TYR A 26 -15.16 14.03 -4.85
N GLY A 27 -15.85 13.47 -3.86
CA GLY A 27 -15.25 13.02 -2.61
C GLY A 27 -15.92 11.78 -2.05
N LYS A 28 -15.68 11.50 -0.77
CA LYS A 28 -16.17 10.29 -0.06
C LYS A 28 -17.65 9.98 -0.26
N ASN A 29 -18.49 11.00 -0.45
CA ASN A 29 -19.93 10.83 -0.64
C ASN A 29 -20.27 10.07 -1.92
N PHE A 30 -19.50 10.25 -3.00
CA PHE A 30 -19.69 9.50 -4.24
C PHE A 30 -19.38 8.00 -4.02
N MET A 31 -18.21 7.71 -3.46
CA MET A 31 -17.75 6.34 -3.19
C MET A 31 -18.71 5.60 -2.26
N LYS A 32 -19.21 6.29 -1.22
CA LYS A 32 -20.23 5.74 -0.31
C LYS A 32 -21.57 5.46 -1.00
N LYS A 33 -22.04 6.31 -1.92
CA LYS A 33 -23.25 6.03 -2.73
C LYS A 33 -23.08 4.78 -3.59
N CYS A 34 -21.85 4.45 -4.00
CA CYS A 34 -21.52 3.23 -4.71
C CYS A 34 -21.34 1.99 -3.79
N ASN A 35 -21.52 2.14 -2.47
CA ASN A 35 -21.20 1.14 -1.45
C ASN A 35 -19.74 0.68 -1.49
N LEU A 36 -18.81 1.63 -1.62
CA LEU A 36 -17.37 1.38 -1.58
C LEU A 36 -16.73 2.18 -0.43
N SER A 37 -15.73 1.59 0.21
CA SER A 37 -14.88 2.32 1.15
C SER A 37 -14.11 3.41 0.40
N PRO A 38 -14.11 4.67 0.86
CA PRO A 38 -13.34 5.73 0.23
C PRO A 38 -11.84 5.44 0.17
N ASP A 39 -11.31 4.84 1.22
CA ASP A 39 -9.90 4.50 1.33
C ASP A 39 -9.51 3.41 0.32
N ALA A 40 -10.27 2.29 0.31
CA ALA A 40 -10.08 1.22 -0.65
C ALA A 40 -10.21 1.70 -2.10
N TYR A 41 -11.16 2.59 -2.38
CA TYR A 41 -11.34 3.17 -3.70
C TYR A 41 -10.09 3.95 -4.16
N ILE A 42 -9.52 4.78 -3.28
CA ILE A 42 -8.31 5.54 -3.60
C ILE A 42 -7.10 4.62 -3.75
N GLN A 43 -6.97 3.59 -2.91
CA GLN A 43 -5.92 2.58 -3.05
C GLN A 43 -6.00 1.84 -4.39
N MET A 44 -7.21 1.46 -4.82
CA MET A 44 -7.41 0.88 -6.16
C MET A 44 -7.05 1.87 -7.27
N ALA A 45 -7.48 3.13 -7.17
CA ALA A 45 -7.10 4.16 -8.14
C ALA A 45 -5.58 4.33 -8.25
N LEU A 46 -4.85 4.27 -7.13
CA LEU A 46 -3.39 4.28 -7.09
C LEU A 46 -2.78 3.04 -7.77
N GLN A 47 -3.31 1.83 -7.51
CA GLN A 47 -2.85 0.62 -8.19
C GLN A 47 -3.01 0.72 -9.72
N LEU A 48 -4.16 1.21 -10.18
CA LEU A 48 -4.43 1.39 -11.62
C LEU A 48 -3.50 2.44 -12.25
N ALA A 49 -3.37 3.60 -11.61
CA ALA A 49 -2.51 4.68 -12.10
C ALA A 49 -1.05 4.22 -12.22
N HIS A 50 -0.54 3.56 -11.18
CA HIS A 50 0.83 3.08 -11.16
C HIS A 50 1.10 1.93 -12.15
N TYR A 51 0.14 1.02 -12.34
CA TYR A 51 0.28 -0.02 -13.36
C TYR A 51 0.31 0.55 -14.77
N ARG A 52 -0.51 1.57 -15.06
CA ARG A 52 -0.51 2.26 -16.36
C ARG A 52 0.78 3.02 -16.62
N ASP A 53 1.38 3.60 -15.58
CA ASP A 53 2.65 4.32 -15.68
C ASP A 53 3.85 3.37 -15.85
N SER A 54 3.95 2.34 -15.00
CA SER A 54 5.13 1.47 -14.93
C SER A 54 5.03 0.17 -15.73
N GLY A 55 3.83 -0.22 -16.16
CA GLY A 55 3.56 -1.51 -16.81
C GLY A 55 3.72 -2.75 -15.92
N ARG A 56 3.99 -2.59 -14.62
CA ARG A 56 4.28 -3.69 -13.68
C ARG A 56 3.65 -3.45 -12.32
N PHE A 57 3.27 -4.54 -11.65
CA PHE A 57 2.84 -4.49 -10.26
C PHE A 57 4.05 -4.43 -9.34
N HIS A 58 3.95 -3.63 -8.28
CA HIS A 58 4.99 -3.50 -7.25
C HIS A 58 4.36 -3.55 -5.87
N LEU A 59 5.17 -3.93 -4.89
CA LEU A 59 4.76 -3.89 -3.49
C LEU A 59 4.32 -2.47 -3.10
N THR A 60 3.13 -2.41 -2.50
CA THR A 60 2.52 -1.17 -2.00
C THR A 60 2.34 -1.29 -0.50
N TYR A 61 2.98 -0.39 0.23
CA TYR A 61 2.83 -0.23 1.67
C TYR A 61 1.71 0.77 1.96
N GLU A 62 0.82 0.39 2.85
CA GLU A 62 -0.14 1.28 3.47
C GLU A 62 -0.12 1.14 4.99
N ALA A 63 -0.01 2.26 5.70
CA ALA A 63 -0.02 2.24 7.16
C ALA A 63 -1.43 2.03 7.71
N SER A 64 -1.62 0.99 8.54
CA SER A 64 -2.85 0.78 9.33
C SER A 64 -2.53 0.88 10.82
N MET A 65 -3.33 1.63 11.57
CA MET A 65 -3.11 1.84 13.00
C MET A 65 -3.60 0.65 13.84
N THR A 66 -2.78 0.18 14.77
CA THR A 66 -3.10 -0.94 15.68
C THR A 66 -3.56 -0.45 17.07
N ARG A 67 -4.29 0.67 17.11
CA ARG A 67 -4.71 1.36 18.37
C ARG A 67 -5.68 0.57 19.26
N LEU A 68 -6.15 -0.59 18.80
CA LEU A 68 -6.89 -1.54 19.63
C LEU A 68 -5.99 -2.22 20.68
N PHE A 69 -4.68 -2.19 20.49
CA PHE A 69 -3.70 -2.73 21.42
C PHE A 69 -3.04 -1.60 22.22
N ARG A 70 -2.70 -1.89 23.48
CA ARG A 70 -1.90 -1.00 24.32
C ARG A 70 -0.56 -0.74 23.63
N ASP A 71 -0.19 0.54 23.49
CA ASP A 71 1.02 1.01 22.82
C ASP A 71 1.13 0.60 21.33
N GLY A 72 0.00 0.20 20.72
CA GLY A 72 -0.09 -0.13 19.31
C GLY A 72 0.28 1.07 18.42
N ARG A 73 1.20 0.83 17.48
CA ARG A 73 1.63 1.79 16.46
C ARG A 73 0.94 1.47 15.13
N THR A 74 1.66 0.81 14.22
CA THR A 74 1.15 0.50 12.89
C THR A 74 1.44 -0.94 12.48
N GLU A 75 0.59 -1.46 11.60
CA GLU A 75 0.79 -2.62 10.76
C GLU A 75 0.77 -2.19 9.28
N THR A 76 1.17 -3.07 8.37
CA THR A 76 1.12 -2.88 6.92
C THR A 76 -0.15 -3.50 6.33
N VAL A 77 -0.87 -2.72 5.52
CA VAL A 77 -1.81 -3.25 4.53
C VAL A 77 -1.06 -3.33 3.19
N ARG A 78 -1.13 -4.50 2.54
CA ARG A 78 -0.50 -4.75 1.24
C ARG A 78 -1.53 -4.51 0.14
N SER A 79 -1.67 -3.26 -0.29
CA SER A 79 -2.75 -2.82 -1.20
C SER A 79 -2.65 -3.42 -2.60
N CYS A 80 -1.46 -3.88 -3.01
CA CYS A 80 -1.25 -4.70 -4.21
C CYS A 80 -1.55 -6.17 -3.88
N SER A 81 -2.82 -6.57 -3.99
CA SER A 81 -3.32 -7.95 -3.85
C SER A 81 -3.65 -8.59 -5.20
N ILE A 82 -3.96 -9.89 -5.19
CA ILE A 82 -4.44 -10.62 -6.38
C ILE A 82 -5.68 -9.91 -6.95
N GLU A 83 -6.67 -9.64 -6.11
CA GLU A 83 -7.93 -8.98 -6.47
C GLU A 83 -7.68 -7.59 -7.07
N SER A 84 -6.76 -6.81 -6.48
CA SER A 84 -6.37 -5.52 -7.04
C SER A 84 -5.77 -5.67 -8.44
N THR A 85 -4.89 -6.67 -8.64
CA THR A 85 -4.21 -6.89 -9.92
C THR A 85 -5.15 -7.40 -11.00
N GLU A 86 -6.14 -8.23 -10.62
CA GLU A 86 -7.18 -8.71 -11.53
C GLU A 86 -8.08 -7.58 -12.00
N TRP A 87 -8.52 -6.72 -11.08
CA TRP A 87 -9.30 -5.54 -11.45
C TRP A 87 -8.50 -4.57 -12.33
N VAL A 88 -7.24 -4.30 -11.99
CA VAL A 88 -6.37 -3.42 -12.79
C VAL A 88 -6.20 -3.94 -14.22
N LYS A 89 -5.90 -5.24 -14.40
CA LYS A 89 -5.80 -5.85 -15.74
C LYS A 89 -7.11 -5.75 -16.51
N ALA A 90 -8.24 -6.02 -15.84
CA ALA A 90 -9.56 -5.96 -16.45
C ALA A 90 -9.98 -4.54 -16.89
N MET A 91 -9.46 -3.50 -16.24
CA MET A 91 -9.77 -2.11 -16.59
C MET A 91 -9.26 -1.71 -17.98
N ASP A 92 -8.14 -2.27 -18.41
CA ASP A 92 -7.49 -1.97 -19.69
C ASP A 92 -7.72 -3.05 -20.77
N ASP A 93 -8.35 -4.18 -20.41
CA ASP A 93 -8.72 -5.23 -21.36
C ASP A 93 -10.01 -4.87 -22.13
N PRO A 94 -9.95 -4.68 -23.47
CA PRO A 94 -11.11 -4.30 -24.27
C PRO A 94 -12.19 -5.40 -24.35
N THR A 95 -11.85 -6.65 -24.04
CA THR A 95 -12.78 -7.79 -24.05
C THR A 95 -13.62 -7.88 -22.79
N VAL A 96 -13.19 -7.22 -21.70
CA VAL A 96 -13.90 -7.26 -20.42
C VAL A 96 -15.02 -6.22 -20.38
N SER A 97 -16.24 -6.69 -20.10
CA SER A 97 -17.42 -5.84 -20.00
C SER A 97 -17.34 -4.83 -18.84
N LYS A 98 -18.06 -3.71 -18.96
CA LYS A 98 -18.19 -2.71 -17.88
C LYS A 98 -18.72 -3.34 -16.58
N SER A 99 -19.68 -4.26 -16.69
CA SER A 99 -20.25 -4.94 -15.53
C SER A 99 -19.21 -5.77 -14.78
N GLU A 100 -18.36 -6.49 -15.52
CA GLU A 100 -17.31 -7.29 -14.91
C GLU A 100 -16.22 -6.41 -14.26
N ARG A 101 -15.83 -5.31 -14.90
CA ARG A 101 -14.92 -4.32 -14.28
C ARG A 101 -15.45 -3.77 -12.96
N VAL A 102 -16.75 -3.46 -12.89
CA VAL A 102 -17.40 -3.00 -11.65
C VAL A 102 -17.44 -4.08 -10.58
N LYS A 103 -17.70 -5.33 -10.97
CA LYS A 103 -17.69 -6.48 -10.05
C LYS A 103 -16.29 -6.71 -9.48
N LEU A 104 -15.25 -6.71 -10.31
CA LEU A 104 -13.86 -6.87 -9.89
C LEU A 104 -13.41 -5.71 -8.98
N LEU A 105 -13.85 -4.47 -9.27
CA LEU A 105 -13.59 -3.33 -8.40
C LEU A 105 -14.15 -3.55 -6.99
N ARG A 106 -15.39 -4.07 -6.89
CA ARG A 106 -16.02 -4.35 -5.61
C ARG A 106 -15.24 -5.41 -4.84
N LEU A 107 -14.88 -6.51 -5.50
CA LEU A 107 -14.08 -7.58 -4.88
C LEU A 107 -12.74 -7.06 -4.36
N ALA A 108 -12.03 -6.26 -5.16
CA ALA A 108 -10.75 -5.68 -4.77
C ALA A 108 -10.91 -4.70 -3.58
N CYS A 109 -11.95 -3.87 -3.59
CA CYS A 109 -12.24 -2.97 -2.47
C CYS A 109 -12.62 -3.74 -1.19
N ASP A 110 -13.44 -4.78 -1.30
CA ASP A 110 -13.89 -5.59 -0.16
C ASP A 110 -12.73 -6.36 0.47
N TYR A 111 -11.84 -6.90 -0.36
CA TYR A 111 -10.62 -7.57 0.08
C TYR A 111 -9.66 -6.61 0.77
N HIS A 112 -9.42 -5.43 0.18
CA HIS A 112 -8.61 -4.39 0.81
C HIS A 112 -9.16 -3.99 2.20
N GLN A 113 -10.48 -3.82 2.31
CA GLN A 113 -11.13 -3.54 3.59
C GLN A 113 -10.99 -4.69 4.60
N GLN A 114 -10.99 -5.94 4.13
CA GLN A 114 -10.69 -7.09 4.99
C GLN A 114 -9.25 -7.03 5.50
N GLN A 115 -8.27 -6.81 4.61
CA GLN A 115 -6.86 -6.67 5.00
C GLN A 115 -6.68 -5.54 6.02
N TYR A 116 -7.36 -4.41 5.83
CA TYR A 116 -7.32 -3.29 6.77
C TYR A 116 -7.85 -3.68 8.15
N ARG A 117 -8.97 -4.40 8.21
CA ARG A 117 -9.53 -4.94 9.47
C ARG A 117 -8.61 -5.96 10.13
N ASP A 118 -7.98 -6.83 9.35
CA ASP A 118 -7.03 -7.81 9.85
C ASP A 118 -5.77 -7.12 10.40
N ALA A 119 -5.22 -6.14 9.69
CA ALA A 119 -4.08 -5.34 10.14
C ALA A 119 -4.38 -4.62 11.46
N MET A 120 -5.50 -3.89 11.56
CA MET A 120 -5.85 -3.14 12.78
C MET A 120 -6.14 -4.05 13.99
N THR A 121 -6.53 -5.31 13.74
CA THR A 121 -6.77 -6.34 14.77
C THR A 121 -5.58 -7.27 15.00
N GLY A 122 -4.39 -6.90 14.53
CA GLY A 122 -3.14 -7.61 14.83
C GLY A 122 -2.96 -8.93 14.07
N LYS A 123 -3.70 -9.12 12.98
CA LYS A 123 -3.60 -10.28 12.08
C LYS A 123 -2.78 -9.98 10.82
N GLY A 124 -2.18 -8.79 10.73
CA GLY A 124 -1.20 -8.49 9.69
C GLY A 124 0.08 -9.30 9.86
N ILE A 125 0.83 -9.43 8.77
CA ILE A 125 1.98 -10.34 8.69
C ILE A 125 3.32 -9.60 8.75
N ASP A 126 3.38 -8.34 8.33
CA ASP A 126 4.62 -7.62 8.14
C ASP A 126 5.36 -7.35 9.45
N ARG A 127 4.68 -6.88 10.51
CA ARG A 127 5.33 -6.73 11.82
C ARG A 127 5.72 -8.06 12.44
N HIS A 128 4.96 -9.12 12.18
CA HIS A 128 5.29 -10.45 12.65
C HIS A 128 6.57 -10.98 11.96
N LEU A 129 6.68 -10.88 10.63
CA LEU A 129 7.89 -11.25 9.90
C LEU A 129 9.10 -10.44 10.34
N PHE A 130 8.91 -9.14 10.60
CA PHE A 130 9.99 -8.30 11.13
C PHE A 130 10.45 -8.77 12.51
N CYS A 131 9.53 -9.15 13.41
CA CYS A 131 9.87 -9.74 14.70
C CYS A 131 10.69 -11.03 14.53
N LEU A 132 10.27 -11.95 13.66
CA LEU A 132 11.00 -13.18 13.37
C LEU A 132 12.41 -12.89 12.83
N TYR A 133 12.56 -11.87 11.99
CA TYR A 133 13.87 -11.44 11.50
C TYR A 133 14.77 -10.92 12.62
N VAL A 134 14.26 -10.04 13.49
CA VAL A 134 15.02 -9.53 14.64
C VAL A 134 15.47 -10.68 15.55
N LEU A 135 14.58 -11.64 15.82
CA LEU A 135 14.91 -12.83 16.61
C LEU A 135 15.95 -13.71 15.90
N SER A 136 15.83 -13.90 14.58
CA SER A 136 16.81 -14.67 13.81
C SER A 136 18.21 -14.06 13.88
N LYS A 137 18.31 -12.72 13.86
CA LYS A 137 19.59 -12.01 14.02
C LYS A 137 20.16 -12.16 15.42
N TYR A 138 19.32 -12.07 16.44
CA TYR A 138 19.75 -12.27 17.83
C TYR A 138 20.23 -13.71 18.10
N LEU A 139 19.56 -14.69 17.51
CA LEU A 139 19.89 -16.11 17.66
C LEU A 139 20.96 -16.61 16.68
N GLU A 140 21.49 -15.73 15.82
CA GLU A 140 22.45 -16.07 14.76
C GLU A 140 21.94 -17.20 13.83
N ILE A 141 20.63 -17.20 13.57
CA ILE A 141 19.99 -18.13 12.65
C ILE A 141 19.86 -17.49 11.28
N ASP A 142 20.52 -18.07 10.29
CA ASP A 142 20.34 -17.67 8.90
C ASP A 142 19.02 -18.19 8.34
N SER A 143 18.20 -17.26 7.86
CA SER A 143 16.93 -17.55 7.19
C SER A 143 16.92 -16.88 5.82
N PRO A 144 17.18 -17.63 4.72
CA PRO A 144 17.09 -17.09 3.36
C PRO A 144 15.72 -16.48 3.06
N PHE A 145 14.64 -17.06 3.61
CA PHE A 145 13.28 -16.53 3.48
C PHE A 145 13.14 -15.14 4.11
N LEU A 146 13.56 -14.97 5.37
CA LEU A 146 13.46 -13.68 6.06
C LEU A 146 14.37 -12.62 5.43
N GLN A 147 15.54 -13.02 4.90
CA GLN A 147 16.37 -12.12 4.10
C GLN A 147 15.61 -11.69 2.84
N GLN A 148 15.07 -12.62 2.06
CA GLN A 148 14.38 -12.30 0.82
C GLN A 148 13.19 -11.35 1.07
N VAL A 149 12.26 -11.74 1.93
CA VAL A 149 10.97 -11.03 2.08
C VAL A 149 11.11 -9.60 2.61
N LEU A 150 12.16 -9.33 3.39
CA LEU A 150 12.42 -8.00 3.95
C LEU A 150 13.26 -7.09 3.06
N HIS A 151 13.95 -7.64 2.05
CA HIS A 151 14.71 -6.85 1.08
C HIS A 151 13.87 -6.44 -0.13
N GLU A 152 12.65 -6.96 -0.29
CA GLU A 152 11.76 -6.54 -1.37
C GLU A 152 11.33 -5.06 -1.19
N PRO A 153 11.60 -4.18 -2.16
CA PRO A 153 11.38 -2.75 -1.99
C PRO A 153 9.90 -2.38 -2.13
N TRP A 154 9.41 -1.56 -1.21
CA TRP A 154 8.14 -0.84 -1.33
C TRP A 154 8.31 0.32 -2.31
N LYS A 155 7.82 0.15 -3.55
CA LYS A 155 7.87 1.21 -4.57
C LYS A 155 6.79 2.26 -4.36
N LEU A 156 5.68 1.87 -3.75
CA LEU A 156 4.62 2.75 -3.30
C LEU A 156 4.54 2.68 -1.78
N SER A 157 4.62 3.84 -1.12
CA SER A 157 4.44 4.00 0.32
C SER A 157 3.37 5.05 0.57
N THR A 158 2.27 4.63 1.21
CA THR A 158 1.03 5.41 1.31
C THR A 158 0.50 5.42 2.76
N SER A 159 -0.31 6.43 3.08
CA SER A 159 -1.04 6.54 4.33
C SER A 159 -2.25 7.45 4.16
N GLN A 160 -3.32 7.16 4.90
CA GLN A 160 -4.49 8.04 5.05
C GLN A 160 -4.40 8.88 6.33
#